data_AF-A0A956IPX7-F1
#
_entry.id   AF-A0A956IPX7-F1
#
_cell.length_a   1.000
_cell.length_b   1.000
_cell.length_c   1.000
_cell.angle_alpha   90.00
_cell.angle_beta   90.00
_cell.angle_gamma   90.00
#
_symmetry.space_group_name_H-M   'P 1'
#
loop_
_entity.id
_entity.type
_entity.pdbx_description
1 polymer ?
#
loop_
_entity_poly.entity_id
_entity_poly.type
_entity_poly.pdbx_seq_one_letter_code
_entity_poly.pdbx_strand_id
1 'polypeptide(L)'
;SAASTEPASLGPNAAAGPASPEPPPPPKLGPAARKDRLRGMLIVFVTFLATLCLAWWAKWKNTPVPAEPPAEPDPSAAVGFPNAVDAVATLPAARKRTPREVLRGIVLRGVKADGTVDVTQKGSEVRFVFQSRPGEGPQPPRDPEGRPNRPYCGKQVVKVKPEGLQEEKDETKYSCSSKGFEPLPEPRCGPKEVWAHAIAMKIPKDKPAQLEYYRAKAGPAWRFRIPGSRHRFSLYGDCERELKGLDEVGSVP
;
A
#
# COMPACT_ATOMS: atom_id res chain seq x y z
N SER A 1 -52.35 -15.08 -22.44
CA SER A 1 -53.04 -15.62 -21.26
C SER A 1 -53.48 -14.45 -20.40
N ALA A 2 -54.69 -13.95 -20.62
CA ALA A 2 -55.95 -14.39 -19.98
C ALA A 2 -55.92 -13.95 -18.50
N ALA A 3 -56.68 -12.95 -18.05
CA ALA A 3 -58.16 -12.86 -17.89
C ALA A 3 -58.35 -12.39 -16.42
N SER A 4 -59.36 -11.70 -15.91
CA SER A 4 -60.61 -11.11 -16.39
C SER A 4 -61.10 -10.14 -15.29
N THR A 5 -61.69 -9.04 -15.74
CA THR A 5 -62.99 -8.45 -15.37
C THR A 5 -63.74 -8.92 -14.10
N GLU A 6 -64.12 -7.93 -13.26
CA GLU A 6 -65.42 -7.64 -12.56
C GLU A 6 -66.67 -8.52 -12.87
N PRO A 7 -67.86 -8.43 -12.18
CA PRO A 7 -68.35 -7.54 -11.08
C PRO A 7 -69.35 -8.19 -10.04
N ALA A 8 -69.94 -7.33 -9.18
CA ALA A 8 -71.30 -7.39 -8.57
C ALA A 8 -71.59 -8.51 -7.54
N SER A 9 -72.50 -8.43 -6.56
CA SER A 9 -73.73 -7.64 -6.40
C SER A 9 -74.36 -7.88 -5.01
N LEU A 10 -75.08 -6.86 -4.49
CA LEU A 10 -76.28 -6.87 -3.63
C LEU A 10 -76.27 -7.41 -2.16
N GLY A 11 -76.82 -6.58 -1.24
CA GLY A 11 -77.05 -6.81 0.20
C GLY A 11 -78.22 -7.77 0.53
N PRO A 12 -78.92 -7.73 1.70
CA PRO A 12 -79.12 -6.59 2.62
C PRO A 12 -79.11 -6.91 4.15
N ASN A 13 -79.30 -5.84 4.95
CA ASN A 13 -79.97 -5.74 6.25
C ASN A 13 -79.43 -6.39 7.55
N ALA A 14 -79.22 -5.49 8.51
CA ALA A 14 -79.70 -5.52 9.89
C ALA A 14 -79.12 -6.57 10.86
N ALA A 15 -78.27 -6.09 11.76
CA ALA A 15 -78.52 -6.20 13.19
C ALA A 15 -77.68 -5.15 13.93
N ALA A 16 -78.36 -4.23 14.62
CA ALA A 16 -77.73 -3.44 15.67
C ALA A 16 -77.30 -4.40 16.79
N GLY A 17 -76.06 -4.86 16.71
CA GLY A 17 -75.40 -5.60 17.78
C GLY A 17 -75.12 -4.64 18.95
N PRO A 18 -75.27 -5.11 20.20
CA PRO A 18 -75.07 -4.30 21.39
C PRO A 18 -73.64 -3.71 21.38
N ALA A 19 -73.54 -2.46 21.82
CA ALA A 19 -72.29 -1.73 21.97
C ALA A 19 -71.18 -2.64 22.50
N SER A 20 -70.13 -2.85 21.70
CA SER A 20 -68.91 -3.49 22.20
C SER A 20 -68.46 -2.74 23.45
N PRO A 21 -68.17 -3.45 24.55
CA PRO A 21 -67.71 -2.82 25.77
C PRO A 21 -66.48 -1.98 25.44
N GLU A 22 -66.58 -0.70 25.76
CA GLU A 22 -65.51 0.27 25.67
C GLU A 22 -64.25 -0.34 26.29
N PRO A 23 -63.10 -0.36 25.58
CA PRO A 23 -61.89 -0.96 26.12
C PRO A 23 -61.58 -0.30 27.46
N PRO A 24 -61.31 -1.07 28.52
CA PRO A 24 -61.11 -0.52 29.84
C PRO A 24 -60.00 0.54 29.79
N PRO A 25 -60.17 1.68 30.49
CA PRO A 25 -59.17 2.73 30.50
C PRO A 25 -57.82 2.13 30.95
N PRO A 26 -56.70 2.50 30.31
CA PRO A 26 -55.41 1.91 30.62
C PRO A 26 -55.14 2.06 32.12
N PRO A 27 -54.73 0.98 32.80
CA PRO A 27 -54.51 1.02 34.24
C PRO A 27 -53.52 2.15 34.57
N LYS A 28 -53.94 3.04 35.48
CA LYS A 28 -53.09 4.14 35.97
C LYS A 28 -51.88 3.52 36.65
N LEU A 29 -50.71 3.57 35.98
CA LEU A 29 -49.48 3.01 36.52
C LEU A 29 -49.17 3.60 37.89
N GLY A 30 -49.13 2.72 38.90
CA GLY A 30 -48.71 3.08 40.25
C GLY A 30 -47.27 3.62 40.29
N PRO A 31 -46.88 4.32 41.37
CA PRO A 31 -45.59 4.99 41.49
C PRO A 31 -44.38 4.05 41.34
N ALA A 32 -44.51 2.77 41.68
CA ALA A 32 -43.48 1.76 41.46
C ALA A 32 -43.20 1.51 39.96
N ALA A 33 -44.25 1.36 39.15
CA ALA A 33 -44.11 1.11 37.73
C ALA A 33 -43.60 2.34 36.94
N ARG A 34 -43.76 3.56 37.48
CA ARG A 34 -43.11 4.77 36.94
C ARG A 34 -41.60 4.75 37.15
N LYS A 35 -41.12 4.31 38.32
CA LYS A 35 -39.69 4.18 38.62
C LYS A 35 -39.02 3.13 37.74
N ASP A 36 -39.68 2.01 37.49
CA ASP A 36 -39.15 0.96 36.61
C ASP A 36 -39.13 1.40 35.13
N ARG A 37 -40.14 2.16 34.68
CA ARG A 37 -40.09 2.81 33.35
C ARG A 37 -38.93 3.80 33.23
N LEU A 38 -38.67 4.62 34.25
CA LEU A 38 -37.54 5.54 34.28
C LEU A 38 -36.20 4.80 34.25
N ARG A 39 -36.04 3.72 35.01
CA ARG A 39 -34.85 2.87 34.98
C ARG A 39 -34.67 2.22 33.61
N GLY A 40 -35.75 1.70 33.02
CA GLY A 40 -35.75 1.14 31.67
C GLY A 40 -35.32 2.15 30.61
N MET A 41 -35.89 3.36 30.64
CA MET A 41 -35.47 4.44 29.73
C MET A 41 -34.02 4.86 29.94
N LEU A 42 -33.55 4.94 31.19
CA LEU A 42 -32.16 5.26 31.51
C LEU A 42 -31.22 4.21 30.91
N ILE A 43 -31.53 2.91 31.04
CA ILE A 43 -30.73 1.83 30.46
C ILE A 43 -30.67 1.97 28.92
N VAL A 44 -31.82 2.17 28.26
CA VAL A 44 -31.88 2.34 26.80
C VAL A 44 -31.10 3.57 26.35
N PHE A 45 -31.19 4.68 27.09
CA PHE A 45 -30.46 5.90 26.76
C PHE A 45 -28.95 5.71 26.91
N VAL A 46 -28.50 5.06 27.98
CA VAL A 46 -27.07 4.79 28.21
C VAL A 46 -26.51 3.83 27.17
N THR A 47 -27.24 2.76 26.81
CA THR A 47 -26.78 1.83 25.76
C THR A 47 -26.73 2.49 24.40
N PHE A 48 -27.70 3.35 24.07
CA PHE A 48 -27.68 4.15 22.83
C PHE A 48 -26.49 5.12 22.77
N LEU A 49 -26.18 5.82 23.88
CA LEU A 49 -24.99 6.67 23.93
C LEU A 49 -23.69 5.86 23.78
N ALA A 50 -23.61 4.70 24.44
CA ALA A 50 -22.44 3.82 24.33
C ALA A 50 -22.23 3.35 22.88
N THR A 51 -23.30 2.96 22.16
CA THR A 51 -23.18 2.55 20.76
C THR A 51 -22.81 3.72 19.84
N LEU A 52 -23.30 4.94 20.09
CA LEU A 52 -22.87 6.13 19.36
C LEU A 52 -21.40 6.45 19.59
N CYS A 53 -20.91 6.37 20.83
CA CYS A 53 -19.49 6.55 21.13
C CYS A 53 -18.62 5.51 20.43
N LEU A 54 -19.03 4.23 20.41
CA LEU A 54 -18.34 3.17 19.69
C LEU A 54 -18.37 3.39 18.17
N ALA A 55 -19.51 3.80 17.61
CA ALA A 55 -19.65 4.09 16.19
C ALA A 55 -18.79 5.29 15.76
N TRP A 56 -18.73 6.34 16.57
CA TRP A 56 -17.85 7.49 16.33
C TRP A 56 -16.38 7.06 16.42
N TRP A 57 -16.00 6.37 17.49
CA TRP A 57 -14.64 5.88 17.65
C TRP A 57 -14.21 4.99 16.48
N ALA A 58 -15.09 4.08 16.05
CA ALA A 58 -14.90 3.26 14.87
C ALA A 58 -14.74 4.13 13.61
N LYS A 59 -15.61 5.13 13.38
CA LYS A 59 -15.49 6.04 12.23
C LYS A 59 -14.16 6.80 12.22
N TRP A 60 -13.72 7.29 13.37
CA TRP A 60 -12.46 8.04 13.49
C TRP A 60 -11.25 7.15 13.18
N LYS A 61 -11.22 5.94 13.73
CA LYS A 61 -10.19 4.92 13.41
C LYS A 61 -10.22 4.45 11.95
N ASN A 62 -11.35 4.62 11.28
CA ASN A 62 -11.61 4.11 9.94
C ASN A 62 -11.53 5.16 8.84
N THR A 63 -11.26 6.42 9.16
CA THR A 63 -11.13 7.46 8.13
C THR A 63 -9.78 7.26 7.42
N PRO A 64 -9.75 6.98 6.11
CA PRO A 64 -8.50 6.69 5.41
C PRO A 64 -7.61 7.91 5.44
N VAL A 65 -6.33 7.71 5.81
CA VAL A 65 -5.31 8.75 5.68
C VAL A 65 -5.10 8.99 4.18
N PRO A 66 -5.41 10.19 3.66
CA PRO A 66 -5.16 10.50 2.25
C PRO A 66 -3.66 10.39 1.95
N ALA A 67 -3.32 9.90 0.76
CA ALA A 67 -1.95 10.00 0.29
C ALA A 67 -1.59 11.47 0.08
N GLU A 68 -0.49 11.91 0.69
CA GLU A 68 0.06 13.24 0.45
C GLU A 68 0.54 13.36 -1.00
N PRO A 69 0.46 14.56 -1.60
CA PRO A 69 1.07 14.80 -2.90
C PRO A 69 2.60 14.65 -2.80
N PRO A 70 3.27 14.24 -3.89
CA PRO A 70 4.73 14.26 -3.96
C PRO A 70 5.31 15.61 -3.54
N ALA A 71 6.34 15.58 -2.69
CA ALA A 71 7.14 16.75 -2.37
C ALA A 71 7.89 17.27 -3.60
N GLU A 72 8.32 18.53 -3.49
CA GLU A 72 9.17 19.13 -4.52
C GLU A 72 10.51 18.40 -4.63
N PRO A 73 11.09 18.33 -5.85
CA PRO A 73 12.40 17.73 -6.07
C PRO A 73 13.48 18.38 -5.20
N ASP A 74 14.35 17.57 -4.62
CA ASP A 74 15.44 18.05 -3.78
C ASP A 74 16.80 17.55 -4.29
N PRO A 75 17.60 18.43 -4.92
CA PRO A 75 18.91 18.06 -5.43
C PRO A 75 19.94 17.84 -4.32
N SER A 76 19.76 18.45 -3.14
CA SER A 76 20.70 18.36 -2.02
C SER A 76 20.63 17.01 -1.28
N ALA A 77 19.51 16.30 -1.42
CA ALA A 77 19.29 15.01 -0.80
C ALA A 77 20.03 13.85 -1.49
N ALA A 78 20.47 14.01 -2.75
CA ALA A 78 21.16 12.96 -3.50
C ALA A 78 22.68 13.11 -3.41
N VAL A 79 23.36 12.07 -2.91
CA VAL A 79 24.81 12.08 -2.72
C VAL A 79 25.51 11.96 -4.08
N GLY A 80 26.39 12.92 -4.42
CA GLY A 80 27.12 12.95 -5.69
C GLY A 80 26.32 13.50 -6.88
N PHE A 81 25.17 14.13 -6.61
CA PHE A 81 24.31 14.72 -7.63
C PHE A 81 25.00 15.85 -8.44
N PRO A 82 24.73 15.97 -9.75
CA PRO A 82 23.92 15.08 -10.59
C PRO A 82 24.76 14.03 -11.36
N ASN A 83 26.08 14.18 -11.41
CA ASN A 83 26.92 13.48 -12.39
C ASN A 83 27.53 12.15 -11.87
N ALA A 84 27.50 11.95 -10.55
CA ALA A 84 28.15 10.85 -9.87
C ALA A 84 27.32 10.35 -8.68
N VAL A 85 26.02 10.15 -8.90
CA VAL A 85 25.07 9.76 -7.86
C VAL A 85 25.43 8.39 -7.30
N ASP A 86 25.67 8.33 -5.99
CA ASP A 86 25.80 7.08 -5.24
C ASP A 86 24.44 6.68 -4.68
N ALA A 87 23.85 5.63 -5.24
CA ALA A 87 22.52 5.19 -4.87
C ALA A 87 22.43 4.60 -3.45
N VAL A 88 23.49 3.93 -2.97
CA VAL A 88 23.47 3.32 -1.63
C VAL A 88 23.62 4.43 -0.58
N ALA A 89 24.52 5.39 -0.82
CA ALA A 89 24.65 6.56 0.05
C ALA A 89 23.40 7.47 0.02
N THR A 90 22.66 7.49 -1.08
CA THR A 90 21.40 8.26 -1.22
C THR A 90 20.19 7.56 -0.59
N LEU A 91 20.25 6.25 -0.33
CA LEU A 91 19.12 5.46 0.18
C LEU A 91 18.49 6.02 1.48
N PRO A 92 19.26 6.48 2.49
CA PRO A 92 18.67 7.06 3.71
C PRO A 92 17.83 8.32 3.44
N ALA A 93 18.23 9.14 2.47
CA ALA A 93 17.46 10.32 2.06
C ALA A 93 16.20 9.92 1.29
N ALA A 94 16.30 8.94 0.38
CA ALA A 94 15.14 8.39 -0.32
C ALA A 94 14.09 7.80 0.63
N ARG A 95 14.52 7.13 1.70
CA ARG A 95 13.61 6.58 2.72
C ARG A 95 12.79 7.67 3.43
N LYS A 96 13.36 8.85 3.64
CA LYS A 96 12.67 9.99 4.27
C LYS A 96 11.63 10.65 3.36
N ARG A 97 11.65 10.35 2.05
CA ARG A 97 10.75 10.90 1.02
C ARG A 97 9.45 10.11 0.88
N THR A 98 9.25 9.07 1.69
CA THR A 98 8.06 8.22 1.59
C THR A 98 7.64 7.72 2.98
N PRO A 99 6.31 7.63 3.25
CA PRO A 99 5.80 6.94 4.43
C PRO A 99 5.88 5.40 4.31
N ARG A 100 6.31 4.88 3.15
CA ARG A 100 6.45 3.44 2.90
C ARG A 100 7.81 2.95 3.40
N GLU A 101 7.84 2.24 4.53
CA GLU A 101 9.11 1.92 5.22
C GLU A 101 9.91 0.78 4.58
N VAL A 102 9.28 -0.13 3.83
CA VAL A 102 9.92 -1.37 3.42
C VAL A 102 10.52 -1.24 2.02
N LEU A 103 11.85 -1.29 1.96
CA LEU A 103 12.58 -1.37 0.69
C LEU A 103 12.26 -2.69 -0.03
N ARG A 104 11.98 -2.61 -1.32
CA ARG A 104 11.69 -3.74 -2.21
C ARG A 104 12.69 -3.90 -3.33
N GLY A 105 13.39 -2.84 -3.67
CA GLY A 105 14.50 -2.90 -4.60
C GLY A 105 15.06 -1.55 -4.97
N ILE A 106 16.23 -1.60 -5.61
CA ILE A 106 16.95 -0.46 -6.17
C ILE A 106 17.22 -0.79 -7.63
N VAL A 107 16.93 0.13 -8.54
CA VAL A 107 17.21 -0.02 -9.96
C VAL A 107 18.10 1.13 -10.39
N LEU A 108 19.24 0.78 -10.97
CA LEU A 108 20.25 1.70 -11.44
C LEU A 108 20.47 1.44 -12.94
N ARG A 109 20.33 2.47 -13.76
CA ARG A 109 20.64 2.44 -15.20
C ARG A 109 21.68 3.49 -15.50
N GLY A 110 22.63 3.16 -16.37
CA GLY A 110 23.72 4.08 -16.69
C GLY A 110 24.88 4.03 -15.69
N VAL A 111 25.03 2.91 -14.94
CA VAL A 111 26.06 2.79 -13.90
C VAL A 111 27.44 2.71 -14.55
N LYS A 112 28.31 3.65 -14.21
CA LYS A 112 29.72 3.68 -14.61
C LYS A 112 30.54 2.68 -13.79
N ALA A 113 31.74 2.34 -14.28
CA ALA A 113 32.62 1.37 -13.61
C ALA A 113 33.09 1.80 -12.20
N ASP A 114 32.93 3.07 -11.82
CA ASP A 114 33.18 3.57 -10.47
C ASP A 114 32.02 3.32 -9.48
N GLY A 115 30.89 2.79 -9.97
CA GLY A 115 29.68 2.52 -9.20
C GLY A 115 28.68 3.67 -9.17
N THR A 116 28.94 4.78 -9.85
CA THR A 116 28.08 5.97 -9.82
C THR A 116 27.16 6.04 -11.05
N VAL A 117 26.10 6.84 -10.93
CA VAL A 117 25.17 7.14 -12.03
C VAL A 117 25.18 8.63 -12.33
N ASP A 118 25.31 8.96 -13.60
CA ASP A 118 25.11 10.32 -14.11
C ASP A 118 23.65 10.47 -14.54
N VAL A 119 22.83 11.11 -13.70
CA VAL A 119 21.39 11.24 -13.96
C VAL A 119 21.05 12.29 -15.02
N THR A 120 22.04 13.06 -15.48
CA THR A 120 21.87 14.00 -16.60
C THR A 120 21.87 13.29 -17.96
N GLN A 121 22.44 12.08 -18.02
CA GLN A 121 22.52 11.30 -19.25
C GLN A 121 21.18 10.67 -19.61
N LYS A 122 20.83 10.72 -20.90
CA LYS A 122 19.59 10.14 -21.41
C LYS A 122 19.53 8.64 -21.16
N GLY A 123 18.50 8.19 -20.44
CA GLY A 123 18.27 6.78 -20.13
C GLY A 123 18.94 6.29 -18.84
N SER A 124 19.72 7.14 -18.18
CA SER A 124 20.16 6.89 -16.80
C SER A 124 19.00 7.04 -15.82
N GLU A 125 19.02 6.24 -14.76
CA GLU A 125 17.96 6.24 -13.74
C GLU A 125 18.53 5.71 -12.42
N VAL A 126 18.18 6.37 -11.31
CA VAL A 126 18.32 5.81 -9.96
C VAL A 126 16.93 5.76 -9.36
N ARG A 127 16.45 4.56 -9.04
CA ARG A 127 15.08 4.32 -8.58
C ARG A 127 15.07 3.42 -7.35
N PHE A 128 14.42 3.88 -6.29
CA PHE A 128 14.14 3.15 -5.07
C PHE A 128 12.66 2.77 -5.05
N VAL A 129 12.35 1.52 -4.72
CA VAL A 129 10.98 1.04 -4.63
C VAL A 129 10.66 0.67 -3.19
N PHE A 130 9.66 1.34 -2.62
CA PHE A 130 9.20 1.13 -1.25
C PHE A 130 7.76 0.62 -1.24
N GLN A 131 7.42 -0.18 -0.23
CA GLN A 131 6.07 -0.69 0.04
C GLN A 131 5.79 -0.64 1.56
N SER A 132 4.52 -0.69 1.96
CA SER A 132 4.14 -0.96 3.35
C SER A 132 3.88 -2.44 3.56
N ARG A 133 3.90 -2.85 4.83
CA ARG A 133 3.44 -4.19 5.23
C ARG A 133 1.95 -4.35 4.92
N PRO A 134 1.44 -5.60 4.85
CA PRO A 134 0.02 -5.83 4.65
C PRO A 134 -0.85 -5.08 5.67
N GLY A 135 -1.70 -4.18 5.19
CA GLY A 135 -2.62 -3.41 6.02
C GLY A 135 -2.03 -2.17 6.69
N GLU A 136 -0.77 -1.82 6.42
CA GLU A 136 -0.09 -0.64 6.97
C GLU A 136 0.03 0.51 5.95
N GLY A 137 0.26 1.73 6.46
CA GLY A 137 0.51 2.94 5.66
C GLY A 137 -0.76 3.61 5.10
N PRO A 138 -0.59 4.61 4.21
CA PRO A 138 -1.71 5.31 3.58
C PRO A 138 -2.68 4.35 2.89
N GLN A 139 -3.97 4.52 3.18
CA GLN A 139 -5.03 3.62 2.75
C GLN A 139 -5.62 4.04 1.41
N PRO A 140 -6.04 3.08 0.57
CA PRO A 140 -6.81 3.41 -0.61
C PRO A 140 -8.16 4.02 -0.21
N PRO A 141 -8.70 4.97 -1.00
CA PRO A 141 -10.06 5.46 -0.80
C PRO A 141 -11.05 4.29 -0.76
N ARG A 142 -11.97 4.32 0.21
CA ARG A 142 -12.97 3.26 0.38
C ARG A 142 -13.92 3.23 -0.81
N ASP A 143 -14.21 2.02 -1.27
CA ASP A 143 -15.29 1.78 -2.22
C ASP A 143 -16.64 1.99 -1.50
N PRO A 144 -17.56 2.82 -2.03
CA PRO A 144 -18.88 3.01 -1.45
C PRO A 144 -19.70 1.71 -1.35
N GLU A 145 -19.39 0.68 -2.15
CA GLU A 145 -20.16 -0.57 -2.22
C GLU A 145 -19.83 -1.59 -1.10
N GLY A 146 -19.03 -1.24 -0.10
CA GLY A 146 -18.91 -2.04 1.13
C GLY A 146 -18.23 -3.41 0.99
N ARG A 147 -17.46 -3.64 -0.09
CA ARG A 147 -16.69 -4.89 -0.24
C ARG A 147 -15.59 -4.99 0.82
N PRO A 148 -15.26 -6.19 1.32
CA PRO A 148 -14.14 -6.38 2.23
C PRO A 148 -12.84 -5.90 1.57
N ASN A 149 -12.09 -5.04 2.24
CA ASN A 149 -10.81 -4.56 1.74
C ASN A 149 -9.84 -5.74 1.62
N ARG A 150 -9.34 -6.00 0.41
CA ARG A 150 -8.19 -6.89 0.21
C ARG A 150 -6.99 -6.31 0.96
N PRO A 151 -6.10 -7.16 1.51
CA PRO A 151 -4.85 -6.66 2.08
C PRO A 151 -4.10 -5.86 1.00
N TYR A 152 -3.91 -4.58 1.29
CA TYR A 152 -3.12 -3.66 0.48
C TYR A 152 -1.74 -3.53 1.13
N CYS A 153 -0.72 -3.39 0.30
CA CYS A 153 0.63 -3.11 0.77
C CYS A 153 1.04 -1.68 0.39
N GLY A 154 0.39 -1.08 -0.60
CA GLY A 154 0.81 0.23 -1.13
C GLY A 154 2.19 0.17 -1.75
N LYS A 155 2.49 1.10 -2.65
CA LYS A 155 3.80 1.20 -3.30
C LYS A 155 4.10 2.66 -3.58
N GLN A 156 5.32 3.07 -3.26
CA GLN A 156 5.82 4.37 -3.69
C GLN A 156 7.23 4.21 -4.24
N VAL A 157 7.50 4.94 -5.30
CA VAL A 157 8.78 4.94 -5.98
C VAL A 157 9.43 6.28 -5.73
N VAL A 158 10.70 6.28 -5.35
CA VAL A 158 11.51 7.50 -5.22
C VAL A 158 12.61 7.44 -6.27
N LYS A 159 12.76 8.48 -7.07
CA LYS A 159 13.72 8.56 -8.18
C LYS A 159 14.66 9.73 -8.01
N VAL A 160 15.90 9.57 -8.47
CA VAL A 160 16.79 10.72 -8.72
C VAL A 160 16.66 11.07 -10.19
N LYS A 161 16.10 12.24 -10.47
CA LYS A 161 15.94 12.83 -11.81
C LYS A 161 16.91 14.01 -11.97
N PRO A 162 17.07 14.60 -13.18
CA PRO A 162 17.89 15.80 -13.36
C PRO A 162 17.50 16.99 -12.47
N GLU A 163 16.28 17.03 -11.95
CA GLU A 163 15.80 18.07 -11.03
C GLU A 163 16.13 17.79 -9.56
N GLY A 164 16.51 16.55 -9.21
CA GLY A 164 16.80 16.12 -7.84
C GLY A 164 16.11 14.82 -7.45
N LEU A 165 16.13 14.53 -6.15
CA LEU A 165 15.42 13.40 -5.55
C LEU A 165 13.92 13.73 -5.47
N GLN A 166 13.08 12.88 -6.05
CA GLN A 166 11.63 13.08 -6.14
C GLN A 166 10.87 11.76 -5.94
N GLU A 167 9.79 11.78 -5.17
CA GLU A 167 8.82 10.69 -5.13
C GLU A 167 7.80 10.72 -6.28
N GLU A 168 7.44 9.54 -6.77
CA GLU A 168 6.27 9.36 -7.63
C GLU A 168 4.99 9.32 -6.77
N LYS A 169 3.84 9.45 -7.45
CA LYS A 169 2.53 9.34 -6.81
C LYS A 169 2.41 8.02 -6.05
N ASP A 170 1.97 8.08 -4.78
CA ASP A 170 1.75 6.89 -3.95
C ASP A 170 0.60 6.03 -4.52
N GLU A 171 0.90 4.75 -4.74
CA GLU A 171 -0.04 3.74 -5.24
C GLU A 171 -0.67 2.99 -4.05
N THR A 172 -1.62 3.61 -3.37
CA THR A 172 -2.27 3.05 -2.17
C THR A 172 -3.03 1.74 -2.41
N LYS A 173 -3.48 1.49 -3.65
CA LYS A 173 -4.20 0.27 -4.06
C LYS A 173 -3.28 -0.89 -4.44
N TYR A 174 -1.96 -0.74 -4.33
CA TYR A 174 -1.01 -1.78 -4.70
C TYR A 174 -1.22 -3.04 -3.85
N SER A 175 -1.42 -4.17 -4.52
CA SER A 175 -1.72 -5.45 -3.87
C SER A 175 -0.48 -6.05 -3.21
N CYS A 176 -0.69 -6.76 -2.11
CA CYS A 176 0.39 -7.53 -1.50
C CYS A 176 0.80 -8.70 -2.40
N SER A 177 2.12 -8.95 -2.48
CA SER A 177 2.63 -10.10 -3.22
C SER A 177 2.14 -11.41 -2.59
N SER A 178 1.71 -12.36 -3.42
CA SER A 178 1.34 -13.70 -2.99
C SER A 178 2.54 -14.53 -2.51
N LYS A 179 3.76 -14.14 -2.88
CA LYS A 179 5.00 -14.89 -2.59
C LYS A 179 5.63 -14.54 -1.23
N GLY A 180 4.87 -13.90 -0.34
CA GLY A 180 5.33 -13.49 0.98
C GLY A 180 5.90 -12.07 1.01
N PHE A 181 5.76 -11.45 2.18
CA PHE A 181 6.24 -10.10 2.45
C PHE A 181 7.57 -10.19 3.20
N GLU A 182 8.67 -10.39 2.48
CA GLU A 182 9.99 -10.35 3.11
C GLU A 182 10.71 -9.05 2.75
N PRO A 183 11.07 -8.20 3.73
CA PRO A 183 11.73 -6.93 3.48
C PRO A 183 13.11 -7.15 2.83
N LEU A 184 13.51 -6.23 1.95
CA LEU A 184 14.87 -6.21 1.43
C LEU A 184 15.75 -5.43 2.42
N PRO A 185 16.78 -6.04 3.04
CA PRO A 185 17.68 -5.33 3.93
C PRO A 185 18.53 -4.32 3.15
N GLU A 186 19.16 -3.38 3.84
CA GLU A 186 20.10 -2.46 3.19
C GLU A 186 21.26 -3.24 2.55
N PRO A 187 21.73 -2.85 1.35
CA PRO A 187 22.84 -3.53 0.69
C PRO A 187 24.10 -3.50 1.57
N ARG A 188 24.76 -4.65 1.73
CA ARG A 188 26.05 -4.72 2.45
C ARG A 188 27.23 -4.28 1.58
N CYS A 189 27.05 -4.35 0.27
CA CYS A 189 27.97 -3.89 -0.76
C CYS A 189 27.23 -2.99 -1.75
N GLY A 190 27.97 -2.10 -2.41
CA GLY A 190 27.44 -1.15 -3.37
C GLY A 190 27.68 -1.52 -4.84
N PRO A 191 27.21 -0.67 -5.75
CA PRO A 191 27.43 -0.80 -7.19
C PRO A 191 28.90 -0.94 -7.60
N LYS A 192 29.81 -0.31 -6.85
CA LYS A 192 31.25 -0.32 -7.12
C LYS A 192 31.83 -1.73 -6.96
N GLU A 193 31.44 -2.44 -5.91
CA GLU A 193 31.85 -3.82 -5.64
C GLU A 193 31.30 -4.78 -6.71
N VAL A 194 30.04 -4.60 -7.11
CA VAL A 194 29.43 -5.37 -8.21
C VAL A 194 30.20 -5.14 -9.52
N TRP A 195 30.59 -3.90 -9.81
CA TRP A 195 31.42 -3.57 -10.97
C TRP A 195 32.84 -4.16 -10.87
N ALA A 196 33.44 -4.18 -9.67
CA ALA A 196 34.74 -4.82 -9.46
C ALA A 196 34.70 -6.31 -9.84
N HIS A 197 33.61 -7.02 -9.49
CA HIS A 197 33.38 -8.39 -9.93
C HIS A 197 33.27 -8.50 -11.45
N ALA A 198 32.50 -7.61 -12.10
CA ALA A 198 32.38 -7.56 -13.56
C ALA A 198 33.75 -7.38 -14.24
N ILE A 199 34.59 -6.49 -13.71
CA ILE A 199 35.94 -6.23 -14.23
C ILE A 199 36.84 -7.46 -14.07
N ALA A 200 36.73 -8.17 -12.94
CA ALA A 200 37.45 -9.43 -12.73
C ALA A 200 37.07 -10.49 -13.77
N MET A 201 35.80 -10.51 -14.20
CA MET A 201 35.29 -11.33 -15.32
C MET A 201 35.64 -10.78 -16.72
N LYS A 202 36.55 -9.80 -16.81
CA LYS A 202 37.00 -9.16 -18.07
C LYS A 202 35.88 -8.45 -18.85
N ILE A 203 34.85 -7.97 -18.16
CA ILE A 203 33.79 -7.18 -18.77
C ILE A 203 34.31 -5.76 -19.06
N PRO A 204 34.07 -5.20 -20.26
CA PRO A 204 34.55 -3.86 -20.63
C PRO A 204 33.94 -2.74 -19.75
N LYS A 205 34.77 -1.74 -19.40
CA LYS A 205 34.42 -0.61 -18.51
C LYS A 205 33.79 0.59 -19.24
N ASP A 206 33.92 0.62 -20.55
CA ASP A 206 33.46 1.69 -21.43
C ASP A 206 31.94 1.72 -21.60
N LYS A 207 31.26 0.61 -21.25
CA LYS A 207 29.82 0.47 -21.41
C LYS A 207 29.09 0.67 -20.09
N PRO A 208 28.03 1.50 -20.06
CA PRO A 208 27.20 1.62 -18.87
C PRO A 208 26.47 0.31 -18.57
N ALA A 209 26.38 -0.04 -17.29
CA ALA A 209 25.61 -1.18 -16.83
C ALA A 209 24.25 -0.78 -16.29
N GLN A 210 23.37 -1.76 -16.21
CA GLN A 210 22.17 -1.76 -15.40
C GLN A 210 22.43 -2.66 -14.19
N LEU A 211 22.18 -2.13 -13.00
CA LEU A 211 22.23 -2.87 -11.75
C LEU A 211 20.85 -2.88 -11.09
N GLU A 212 20.46 -4.02 -10.54
CA GLU A 212 19.23 -4.14 -9.75
C GLU A 212 19.56 -4.80 -8.42
N TYR A 213 19.21 -4.15 -7.31
CA TYR A 213 19.18 -4.80 -6.00
C TYR A 213 17.76 -5.28 -5.72
N TYR A 214 17.59 -6.57 -5.52
CA TYR A 214 16.28 -7.22 -5.49
C TYR A 214 16.27 -8.42 -4.53
N ARG A 215 15.06 -8.93 -4.27
CA ARG A 215 14.88 -10.18 -3.55
C ARG A 215 14.89 -11.36 -4.52
N ALA A 216 16.00 -12.10 -4.53
CA ALA A 216 16.10 -13.38 -5.21
C ALA A 216 15.57 -14.51 -4.31
N LYS A 217 15.40 -15.71 -4.86
CA LYS A 217 14.96 -16.91 -4.12
C LYS A 217 15.92 -17.24 -2.98
N ALA A 218 17.23 -17.11 -3.20
CA ALA A 218 18.24 -17.37 -2.18
C ALA A 218 18.36 -16.26 -1.11
N GLY A 219 17.83 -15.05 -1.38
CA GLY A 219 17.95 -13.89 -0.47
C GLY A 219 18.11 -12.57 -1.20
N PRO A 220 18.63 -11.51 -0.52
CA PRO A 220 18.99 -10.26 -1.19
C PRO A 220 20.07 -10.50 -2.24
N ALA A 221 19.97 -9.83 -3.39
CA ALA A 221 20.90 -10.02 -4.50
C ALA A 221 21.06 -8.75 -5.34
N TRP A 222 22.23 -8.63 -5.96
CA TRP A 222 22.51 -7.67 -7.02
C TRP A 222 22.48 -8.39 -8.37
N ARG A 223 21.77 -7.85 -9.36
CA ARG A 223 21.82 -8.30 -10.75
C ARG A 223 22.61 -7.29 -11.57
N PHE A 224 23.63 -7.76 -12.26
CA PHE A 224 24.39 -6.99 -13.23
C PHE A 224 23.95 -7.33 -14.65
N ARG A 225 23.83 -6.32 -15.50
CA ARG A 225 23.61 -6.49 -16.94
C ARG A 225 24.21 -5.33 -17.73
N ILE A 226 24.87 -5.61 -18.85
CA ILE A 226 25.11 -4.59 -19.88
C ILE A 226 24.05 -4.71 -20.99
N PRO A 227 23.21 -3.69 -21.22
CA PRO A 227 22.20 -3.71 -22.28
C PRO A 227 22.82 -4.05 -23.65
N GLY A 228 22.12 -4.88 -24.43
CA GLY A 228 22.60 -5.31 -25.76
C GLY A 228 23.76 -6.30 -25.75
N SER A 229 24.20 -6.80 -24.59
CA SER A 229 25.28 -7.79 -24.49
C SER A 229 24.84 -9.08 -23.81
N ARG A 230 25.70 -10.11 -23.87
CA ARG A 230 25.55 -11.35 -23.10
C ARG A 230 26.06 -11.25 -21.67
N HIS A 231 26.69 -10.14 -21.29
CA HIS A 231 27.27 -9.93 -19.96
C HIS A 231 26.15 -9.68 -18.95
N ARG A 232 25.85 -10.73 -18.18
CA ARG A 232 24.91 -10.71 -17.06
C ARG A 232 25.35 -11.70 -16.00
N PHE A 233 25.13 -11.37 -14.74
CA PHE A 233 25.30 -12.26 -13.61
C PHE A 233 24.50 -11.72 -12.43
N SER A 234 24.32 -12.55 -11.40
CA SER A 234 23.68 -12.15 -10.16
C SER A 234 24.62 -12.48 -9.00
N LEU A 235 24.83 -11.54 -8.08
CA LEU A 235 25.58 -11.75 -6.84
C LEU A 235 24.63 -11.77 -5.65
N TYR A 236 24.94 -12.55 -4.63
CA TYR A 236 24.28 -12.45 -3.34
C TYR A 236 24.51 -11.06 -2.70
N GLY A 237 23.69 -10.67 -1.72
CA GLY A 237 23.69 -9.31 -1.15
C GLY A 237 24.98 -8.88 -0.44
N ASP A 238 25.94 -9.79 -0.27
CA ASP A 238 27.32 -9.53 0.20
C ASP A 238 28.33 -9.30 -0.94
N CYS A 239 27.93 -9.46 -2.20
CA CYS A 239 28.79 -9.40 -3.39
C CYS A 239 29.90 -10.46 -3.47
N GLU A 240 29.92 -11.47 -2.59
CA GLU A 240 30.98 -12.47 -2.55
C GLU A 240 30.67 -13.70 -3.39
N ARG A 241 29.39 -14.05 -3.49
CA ARG A 241 28.92 -15.29 -4.13
C ARG A 241 28.04 -15.00 -5.34
N GLU A 242 28.40 -15.57 -6.49
CA GLU A 242 27.55 -15.57 -7.68
C GLU A 242 26.38 -16.56 -7.50
N LEU A 243 25.16 -16.10 -7.82
CA LEU A 243 23.93 -16.90 -7.81
C LEU A 243 23.66 -17.46 -9.20
N LYS A 244 23.19 -18.72 -9.28
CA LYS A 244 22.92 -19.42 -10.54
C LYS A 244 21.60 -20.18 -10.50
N GLY A 245 20.98 -20.35 -11.67
CA GLY A 245 19.78 -21.18 -11.83
C GLY A 245 18.58 -20.65 -11.05
N LEU A 246 18.03 -21.46 -10.15
CA LEU A 246 16.83 -21.08 -9.38
C LEU A 246 17.12 -20.04 -8.28
N ASP A 247 18.37 -19.89 -7.86
CA ASP A 247 18.74 -19.03 -6.75
C ASP A 247 18.67 -17.54 -7.10
N GLU A 248 18.89 -17.20 -8.38
CA GLU A 248 18.82 -15.82 -8.88
C GLU A 248 17.41 -15.38 -9.31
N VAL A 249 16.42 -16.27 -9.23
CA VAL A 249 15.04 -15.97 -9.63
C VAL A 249 14.43 -14.93 -8.70
N GLY A 250 13.98 -13.81 -9.26
CA GLY A 250 13.37 -12.69 -8.54
C GLY A 250 13.36 -11.42 -9.38
N SER A 251 12.71 -10.37 -8.89
CA SER A 251 12.64 -9.07 -9.58
C SER A 251 12.33 -7.93 -8.63
N VAL A 252 12.68 -6.71 -9.02
CA VAL A 252 12.14 -5.50 -8.40
C VAL A 252 10.68 -5.31 -8.86
N PRO A 253 9.73 -5.07 -7.94
CA PRO A 253 8.31 -4.91 -8.26
C PRO A 253 7.92 -3.54 -8.86
#